data_AF-A0A2E8B578-F1
#
_entry.id   AF-A0A2E8B578-F1
#
_cell.length_a   1.000
_cell.length_b   1.000
_cell.length_c   1.000
_cell.angle_alpha   90.00
_cell.angle_beta   90.00
_cell.angle_gamma   90.00
#
_symmetry.space_group_name_H-M   'P 1'
#
loop_
_entity.id
_entity.type
_entity.pdbx_description
1 polymer ?
#
loop_
_entity_poly.entity_id
_entity_poly.type
_entity_poly.pdbx_seq_one_letter_code
_entity_poly.pdbx_strand_id
1 'polypeptide(L)' 'MAQTPPREATRCPSGNGDAYLSIREAADYLKISDRTLYKWRQKGLPTYQQGGVIRFLRKEIDAWLAEQRNSPIV' A
#
# COMPACT_ATOMS: atom_id res chain seq x y z
N MET A 1 -19.31 -12.38 6.15
CA MET A 1 -18.31 -11.37 6.56
C MET A 1 -16.96 -11.76 6.00
N ALA A 2 -16.69 -11.37 4.75
CA ALA A 2 -15.37 -11.19 4.16
C ALA A 2 -15.68 -10.54 2.80
N GLN A 3 -15.43 -9.25 2.69
CA GLN A 3 -15.78 -8.46 1.52
C GLN A 3 -14.84 -8.87 0.38
N THR A 4 -15.40 -9.42 -0.68
CA THR A 4 -14.84 -9.59 -2.04
C THR A 4 -16.05 -9.35 -2.94
N PRO A 5 -16.02 -8.50 -4.01
CA PRO A 5 -15.12 -8.52 -5.18
C PRO A 5 -14.84 -7.05 -5.71
N PRO A 6 -14.37 -6.71 -6.96
CA PRO A 6 -14.20 -7.53 -8.16
C PRO A 6 -12.97 -7.24 -9.05
N ARG A 7 -12.86 -8.11 -10.09
CA ARG A 7 -12.37 -7.98 -11.48
C ARG A 7 -11.49 -6.76 -11.83
N GLU A 8 -10.46 -7.00 -12.66
CA GLU A 8 -9.42 -6.05 -13.15
C GLU A 8 -8.06 -6.16 -12.43
N ALA A 9 -7.46 -7.34 -12.48
CA ALA A 9 -6.00 -7.41 -12.52
C ALA A 9 -5.60 -7.23 -13.99
N THR A 10 -5.45 -5.97 -14.41
CA THR A 10 -4.65 -5.63 -15.58
C THR A 10 -3.32 -6.37 -15.45
N ARG A 11 -3.09 -7.29 -16.38
CA ARG A 11 -1.85 -8.05 -16.52
C ARG A 11 -0.65 -7.08 -16.54
N CYS A 12 0.17 -7.13 -15.50
CA CYS A 12 1.57 -6.69 -15.56
C CYS A 12 2.47 -7.59 -14.69
N PRO A 13 2.81 -8.82 -15.12
CA PRO A 13 3.96 -9.51 -14.58
C PRO A 13 5.20 -8.99 -15.33
N SER A 14 5.79 -7.90 -14.86
CA SER A 14 7.14 -7.53 -15.30
C SER A 14 8.02 -7.52 -14.08
N GLY A 15 8.78 -8.61 -13.94
CA GLY A 15 9.71 -8.83 -12.86
C GLY A 15 10.85 -7.81 -12.83
N ASN A 16 11.42 -7.74 -11.64
CA ASN A 16 12.68 -7.11 -11.23
C ASN A 16 12.75 -5.59 -11.14
N GLY A 17 13.11 -5.14 -9.93
CA GLY A 17 13.63 -3.81 -9.63
C GLY A 17 13.10 -3.27 -8.31
N ASP A 18 12.08 -2.42 -8.40
CA ASP A 18 11.52 -1.69 -7.27
C ASP A 18 9.99 -1.66 -7.44
N ALA A 19 9.32 -2.65 -6.86
CA ALA A 19 7.91 -2.91 -7.13
C ALA A 19 7.02 -1.80 -6.53
N TYR A 20 6.50 -0.95 -7.43
CA TYR A 20 5.35 -0.11 -7.16
C TYR A 20 4.12 -1.00 -6.97
N LEU A 21 3.62 -1.05 -5.74
CA LEU A 21 2.44 -1.78 -5.31
C LEU A 21 1.21 -0.90 -5.48
N SER A 22 0.11 -1.46 -5.94
CA SER A 22 -1.19 -0.79 -5.87
C SER A 22 -1.74 -0.81 -4.44
N ILE A 23 -2.80 -0.03 -4.15
CA ILE A 23 -3.45 0.00 -2.82
C ILE A 23 -3.82 -1.40 -2.31
N ARG A 24 -4.27 -2.27 -3.22
CA ARG A 24 -4.64 -3.67 -2.93
C ARG A 24 -3.41 -4.54 -2.65
N GLU A 25 -2.36 -4.39 -3.45
CA GLU A 25 -1.12 -5.17 -3.27
C GLU A 25 -0.38 -4.77 -2.01
N ALA A 26 -0.38 -3.47 -1.66
CA ALA A 26 0.15 -3.01 -0.38
C ALA A 26 -0.64 -3.61 0.79
N ALA A 27 -1.98 -3.62 0.71
CA ALA A 27 -2.81 -4.21 1.74
C ALA A 27 -2.55 -5.73 1.90
N ASP A 28 -2.44 -6.46 0.79
CA ASP A 28 -2.12 -7.89 0.78
C ASP A 28 -0.70 -8.17 1.30
N TYR A 29 0.29 -7.39 0.86
CA TYR A 29 1.68 -7.49 1.28
C TYR A 29 1.84 -7.33 2.80
N LEU A 30 1.13 -6.36 3.40
CA LEU A 30 1.14 -6.13 4.85
C LEU A 30 0.11 -6.98 5.61
N LYS A 31 -0.69 -7.79 4.90
CA LYS A 31 -1.82 -8.57 5.45
C LYS A 31 -2.79 -7.75 6.30
N ILE A 32 -3.11 -6.55 5.84
CA ILE A 32 -4.05 -5.63 6.48
C ILE A 32 -5.26 -5.36 5.59
N SER A 33 -6.34 -4.85 6.17
CA SER A 33 -7.51 -4.40 5.41
C SER A 33 -7.23 -3.10 4.64
N ASP A 34 -7.90 -2.93 3.50
CA ASP A 34 -7.92 -1.69 2.71
C ASP A 34 -8.24 -0.45 3.57
N ARG A 35 -9.14 -0.60 4.54
CA ARG A 35 -9.52 0.44 5.49
C ARG A 35 -8.34 0.95 6.31
N THR A 36 -7.41 0.06 6.69
CA THR A 36 -6.19 0.43 7.40
C THR A 36 -5.26 1.22 6.49
N LEU A 37 -5.09 0.80 5.24
CA LEU A 37 -4.27 1.52 4.29
C LEU A 37 -4.85 2.91 3.94
N TYR A 38 -6.17 3.03 3.88
CA TYR A 38 -6.87 4.33 3.79
C TYR A 38 -6.60 5.23 4.99
N LYS A 39 -6.57 4.67 6.22
CA LYS A 39 -6.17 5.43 7.41
C LYS A 39 -4.71 5.86 7.33
N TRP A 40 -3.83 5.03 6.79
CA TRP A 40 -2.42 5.39 6.60
C TRP A 40 -2.23 6.51 5.58
N ARG A 41 -3.01 6.50 4.49
CA ARG A 41 -3.05 7.62 3.55
C ARG A 41 -3.43 8.94 4.24
N GLN A 42 -4.42 8.92 5.13
CA GLN A 42 -4.79 10.10 5.93
C GLN A 42 -3.70 10.51 6.92
N LYS A 43 -2.90 9.55 7.41
CA LYS A 43 -1.73 9.81 8.27
C LYS A 43 -0.50 10.32 7.51
N GLY A 44 -0.57 10.47 6.19
CA GLY A 44 0.56 10.95 5.38
C GLY A 44 1.47 9.84 4.85
N LEU A 45 0.95 8.62 4.67
CA LEU A 45 1.67 7.56 3.96
C LEU A 45 2.10 8.09 2.56
N PRO A 46 3.40 8.06 2.22
CA PRO A 46 3.87 8.51 0.92
C PRO A 46 3.28 7.66 -0.21
N THR A 47 2.57 8.33 -1.11
CA THR A 47 1.93 7.70 -2.27
C THR A 47 2.27 8.46 -3.54
N TYR A 48 2.59 7.72 -4.61
CA TYR A 48 2.92 8.29 -5.91
C TYR A 48 1.69 8.21 -6.81
N GLN A 49 1.09 9.37 -7.11
CA GLN A 49 -0.02 9.43 -8.06
C GLN A 49 0.48 9.95 -9.41
N GLN A 50 0.35 9.13 -10.46
CA GLN A 50 0.64 9.54 -11.83
C GLN A 50 -0.54 9.17 -12.75
N GLY A 51 -1.12 10.16 -13.42
CA GLY A 51 -2.21 9.93 -14.40
C GLY A 51 -3.51 9.37 -13.84
N GLY A 52 -3.82 9.61 -12.55
CA GLY A 52 -5.03 9.09 -11.89
C GLY A 52 -4.85 7.73 -11.22
N VAL A 53 -3.69 7.09 -11.36
CA VAL A 53 -3.36 5.85 -10.66
C VAL A 53 -2.43 6.15 -9.49
N ILE A 54 -2.78 5.62 -8.32
CA ILE A 54 -1.97 5.73 -7.11
C ILE A 54 -1.13 4.46 -6.97
N ARG A 55 0.17 4.65 -6.78
CA ARG A 55 1.17 3.61 -6.57
C ARG A 55 1.89 3.84 -5.25
N PHE A 56 2.27 2.76 -4.61
CA PHE A 56 2.94 2.72 -3.33
C PHE A 56 4.27 2.01 -3.51
N LEU A 57 5.36 2.58 -3.04
CA LEU A 57 6.63 1.86 -3.03
C LEU A 57 6.72 1.00 -1.76
N ARG A 58 7.08 -0.26 -1.92
CA ARG A 58 7.32 -1.17 -0.78
C ARG A 58 8.29 -0.56 0.24
N LYS A 59 9.38 0.03 -0.25
CA LYS A 59 10.44 0.64 0.57
C LYS A 59 9.95 1.87 1.35
N GLU A 60 9.11 2.68 0.71
CA GLU A 60 8.47 3.85 1.32
C GLU A 60 7.45 3.44 2.39
N ILE A 61 6.65 2.39 2.13
CA ILE A 61 5.73 1.86 3.14
C ILE A 61 6.50 1.33 4.35
N ASP A 62 7.57 0.57 4.12
CA ASP A 62 8.41 0.02 5.20
C ASP A 62 9.07 1.12 6.04
N ALA A 63 9.65 2.14 5.38
CA ALA A 63 10.22 3.30 6.04
C ALA A 63 9.17 4.05 6.87
N TRP A 64 8.00 4.34 6.30
CA TRP A 64 6.91 4.99 7.01
C TRP A 64 6.42 4.14 8.19
N LEU A 65 6.35 2.81 8.03
CA LEU A 65 5.94 1.91 9.10
C LEU A 65 6.97 1.89 10.23
N ALA A 66 8.27 1.95 9.90
CA ALA A 66 9.35 2.08 10.87
C ALA A 66 9.26 3.41 11.63
N GLU A 67 8.95 4.52 10.96
CA GLU A 67 8.70 5.81 11.61
C GLU A 67 7.49 5.76 12.55
N GLN A 68 6.39 5.14 12.12
CA GLN A 68 5.20 4.97 12.96
C GLN A 68 5.44 4.03 14.15
N ARG A 69 6.21 2.95 13.96
CA ARG A 69 6.53 1.97 15.01
C ARG A 69 7.51 2.52 16.04
N ASN A 70 8.31 3.52 15.66
CA ASN A 70 9.16 4.28 16.56
C ASN A 70 8.41 5.37 17.34
N SER A 71 7.08 5.50 17.17
CA SER A 71 6.28 6.22 18.15
C SER A 71 6.08 5.29 19.35
N PRO A 72 6.79 5.51 20.48
CA PRO A 72 6.52 4.73 21.68
C PRO A 72 5.07 4.97 22.04
N ILE A 73 4.27 3.91 21.93
CA ILE A 73 2.97 3.85 22.56
C ILE A 73 3.26 3.90 24.07
N VAL A 74 3.07 5.07 24.66
CA VAL A 74 2.76 5.26 26.08
C VAL A 74 1.32 5.70 26.18
#